data_AF-A0A0G1XV54-F1
#
_entry.id   AF-A0A0G1XV54-F1
#
_cell.length_a   1.000
_cell.length_b   1.000
_cell.length_c   1.000
_cell.angle_alpha   90.00
_cell.angle_beta   90.00
_cell.angle_gamma   90.00
#
_symmetry.space_group_name_H-M   'P 1'
#
loop_
_entity.id
_entity.type
_entity.pdbx_description
1 polymer ?
#
loop_
_entity_poly.entity_id
_entity_poly.type
_entity_poly.pdbx_seq_one_letter_code
_entity_poly.pdbx_strand_id
1 'polypeptide(L)'
;MSRAHRNFCYRGMPKKKAQKAKPVAKKSAKASVSRKISKKIEKVEEEIMLQPPRGMRDLLPGEQPYWSQIRRVASKLGHEYGFQRIDTPVVEYANLYTRSIGEGTDIVDKEMYTFTTRGGDKVALRPEFTAG
;
A
#
# COMPACT_ATOMS: atom_id res chain seq x y z
N MET A 1 36.09 -31.28 -43.99
CA MET A 1 36.32 -30.09 -43.13
C MET A 1 36.58 -30.61 -41.71
N SER A 2 37.84 -30.91 -41.38
CA SER A 2 38.84 -30.03 -40.75
C SER A 2 38.69 -29.93 -39.23
N ARG A 3 39.75 -30.39 -38.55
CA ARG A 3 40.21 -30.13 -37.17
C ARG A 3 39.40 -30.71 -36.02
N ALA A 4 39.97 -31.06 -34.89
CA ALA A 4 41.29 -31.57 -34.50
C ALA A 4 41.15 -31.91 -33.00
N HIS A 5 41.76 -33.02 -32.59
CA HIS A 5 42.45 -33.23 -31.31
C HIS A 5 41.96 -32.49 -30.05
N ARG A 6 41.58 -33.28 -29.03
CA ARG A 6 42.47 -33.55 -27.89
C ARG A 6 41.87 -34.61 -26.95
N ASN A 7 42.56 -35.75 -26.88
CA ASN A 7 42.54 -36.64 -25.72
C ASN A 7 43.22 -35.95 -24.54
N PHE A 8 42.62 -35.98 -23.35
CA PHE A 8 43.38 -35.91 -22.10
C PHE A 8 42.80 -36.86 -21.06
N CYS A 9 43.72 -37.59 -20.43
CA CYS A 9 43.55 -38.82 -19.69
C CYS A 9 43.41 -38.59 -18.17
N TYR A 10 42.61 -39.48 -17.56
CA TYR A 10 42.71 -40.10 -16.23
C TYR A 10 43.07 -39.29 -14.97
N ARG A 11 42.23 -39.41 -13.93
CA ARG A 11 42.47 -40.26 -12.73
C ARG A 11 41.37 -40.02 -11.68
N GLY A 12 40.82 -41.12 -11.15
CA GLY A 12 39.77 -41.09 -10.14
C GLY A 12 40.26 -41.10 -8.69
N MET A 13 39.25 -41.15 -7.81
CA MET A 13 39.20 -41.44 -6.35
C MET A 13 39.17 -40.22 -5.40
N PRO A 14 38.57 -40.33 -4.19
CA PRO A 14 37.44 -41.19 -3.74
C PRO A 14 36.31 -40.40 -3.03
N LYS A 15 35.14 -41.03 -2.94
CA LYS A 15 33.95 -40.57 -2.19
C LYS A 15 34.23 -40.51 -0.68
N LYS A 16 34.04 -39.37 -0.02
CA LYS A 16 33.94 -39.29 1.45
C LYS A 16 32.51 -39.61 1.91
N LYS A 17 32.44 -40.50 2.90
CA LYS A 17 31.25 -41.15 3.47
C LYS A 17 30.37 -40.19 4.28
N ALA A 18 29.08 -40.48 4.25
CA ALA A 18 28.01 -39.90 5.04
C ALA A 18 28.26 -40.00 6.56
N GLN A 19 27.89 -38.94 7.29
CA GLN A 19 27.72 -38.99 8.74
C GLN A 19 26.23 -38.82 9.07
N LYS A 20 25.63 -39.92 9.54
CA LYS A 20 24.29 -39.95 10.14
C LYS A 20 24.41 -39.52 11.60
N ALA A 21 23.72 -38.45 11.99
CA ALA A 21 23.48 -38.14 13.40
C ALA A 21 22.28 -38.96 13.89
N LYS A 22 22.47 -39.69 15.00
CA LYS A 22 21.42 -40.44 15.73
C LYS A 22 20.67 -39.50 16.70
N PRO A 23 19.38 -39.77 17.01
CA PRO A 23 18.57 -38.94 17.89
C PRO A 23 18.80 -39.31 19.36
N VAL A 24 18.90 -38.32 20.26
CA VAL A 24 19.01 -38.57 21.71
C VAL A 24 18.04 -37.67 22.49
N ALA A 25 17.10 -38.37 23.13
CA ALA A 25 16.36 -38.10 24.36
C ALA A 25 15.58 -36.78 24.53
N LYS A 26 14.25 -36.94 24.55
CA LYS A 26 13.28 -36.07 25.24
C LYS A 26 13.67 -35.91 26.72
N LYS A 27 13.81 -34.67 27.19
CA LYS A 27 13.58 -34.31 28.59
C LYS A 27 12.63 -33.11 28.66
N SER A 28 11.52 -33.35 29.31
CA SER A 28 10.45 -32.42 29.67
C SER A 28 10.95 -31.36 30.65
N ALA A 29 10.85 -30.09 30.27
CA ALA A 29 10.91 -28.95 31.17
C ALA A 29 9.71 -28.02 30.89
N LYS A 30 8.50 -28.52 31.15
CA LYS A 30 7.29 -27.70 31.31
C LYS A 30 7.28 -27.18 32.75
N ALA A 31 7.63 -25.92 32.99
CA ALA A 31 7.29 -25.23 34.25
C ALA A 31 7.46 -23.69 34.23
N SER A 32 8.30 -23.10 33.37
CA SER A 32 8.65 -21.67 33.47
C SER A 32 7.98 -20.75 32.45
N VAL A 33 7.35 -21.29 31.40
CA VAL A 33 6.75 -20.49 30.30
C VAL A 33 5.32 -20.05 30.61
N SER A 34 4.64 -20.71 31.56
CA SER A 34 3.20 -20.54 31.79
C SER A 34 2.80 -19.32 32.63
N ARG A 35 3.72 -18.64 33.33
CA ARG A 35 3.37 -17.50 34.22
C ARG A 35 3.54 -16.11 33.60
N LYS A 36 4.21 -16.00 32.46
CA LYS A 36 4.33 -14.71 31.74
C LYS A 36 3.19 -14.45 30.75
N ILE A 37 2.36 -15.46 30.49
CA ILE A 37 1.22 -15.37 29.58
C ILE A 37 0.02 -14.66 30.24
N SER A 38 0.02 -14.51 31.57
CA SER A 38 -1.12 -13.98 32.34
C SER A 38 -1.02 -12.50 32.76
N LYS A 39 0.00 -11.77 32.31
CA LYS A 39 0.09 -10.30 32.41
C LYS A 39 0.62 -9.85 31.05
N LYS A 40 -0.19 -9.39 30.11
CA LYS A 40 -0.92 -8.13 30.17
C LYS A 40 -1.74 -8.09 28.86
N ILE A 41 -2.92 -8.71 28.83
CA ILE A 41 -3.94 -8.27 27.86
C ILE A 41 -4.49 -7.00 28.48
N GLU A 42 -3.72 -5.92 28.36
CA GLU A 42 -4.28 -4.60 28.55
C GLU A 42 -5.28 -4.44 27.41
N LYS A 43 -6.56 -4.40 27.78
CA LYS A 43 -7.55 -3.71 26.96
C LYS A 43 -7.01 -2.30 26.78
N VAL A 44 -6.40 -2.05 25.64
CA VAL A 44 -6.22 -0.69 25.15
C VAL A 44 -7.62 -0.27 24.74
N GLU A 45 -8.32 0.38 25.65
CA GLU A 45 -9.49 1.16 25.29
C GLU A 45 -8.94 2.28 24.40
N GLU A 46 -8.95 2.04 23.08
CA GLU A 46 -8.63 3.07 22.10
C GLU A 46 -9.61 4.21 22.31
N GLU A 47 -9.11 5.30 22.88
CA GLU A 47 -9.86 6.53 23.04
C GLU A 47 -10.24 7.00 21.64
N ILE A 48 -11.51 6.85 21.28
CA ILE A 48 -12.01 7.22 19.96
C ILE A 48 -11.93 8.74 19.86
N MET A 49 -11.00 9.23 19.06
CA MET A 49 -10.94 10.65 18.71
C MET A 49 -12.15 10.99 17.83
N LEU A 50 -13.14 11.65 18.43
CA LEU A 50 -14.38 12.07 17.74
C LEU A 50 -14.19 13.30 16.85
N GLN A 51 -13.00 13.91 16.86
CA GLN A 51 -12.70 15.08 16.04
C GLN A 51 -12.27 14.65 14.64
N PRO A 52 -12.71 15.36 13.59
CA PRO A 52 -12.27 15.07 12.24
C PRO A 52 -10.76 15.32 12.10
N PRO A 53 -10.08 14.61 11.18
CA PRO A 53 -8.68 14.89 10.87
C PRO A 53 -8.47 16.36 10.51
N ARG A 54 -7.33 16.92 10.92
CA ARG A 54 -6.98 18.31 10.60
C ARG A 54 -7.01 18.52 9.09
N GLY A 55 -7.75 19.55 8.65
CA GLY A 55 -7.91 19.88 7.23
C GLY A 55 -9.09 19.19 6.54
N MET A 56 -9.79 18.26 7.21
CA MET A 56 -10.95 17.56 6.68
C MET A 56 -12.23 18.02 7.40
N ARG A 57 -12.64 19.26 7.15
CA ARG A 57 -13.85 19.83 7.79
C ARG A 57 -15.13 19.28 7.15
N ASP A 58 -16.16 19.11 7.97
CA ASP A 58 -17.52 18.84 7.50
C ASP A 58 -18.18 20.11 6.94
N LEU A 59 -19.08 19.92 5.97
CA LEU A 59 -19.95 20.99 5.46
C LEU A 59 -21.32 20.92 6.16
N LEU A 60 -21.59 21.88 7.04
CA LEU A 60 -22.76 21.86 7.91
C LEU A 60 -24.02 22.41 7.21
N PRO A 61 -25.24 22.09 7.68
CA PRO A 61 -26.49 22.55 7.06
C PRO A 61 -26.60 24.08 6.86
N GLY A 62 -25.99 24.88 7.75
CA GLY A 62 -25.95 26.34 7.60
C GLY A 62 -25.10 26.82 6.41
N GLU A 63 -24.11 26.04 5.98
CA GLU A 63 -23.24 26.37 4.84
C GLU A 63 -23.80 25.84 3.51
N GLN A 64 -24.63 24.80 3.56
CA GLN A 64 -25.16 24.11 2.38
C GLN A 64 -25.86 25.03 1.35
N PRO A 65 -26.64 26.06 1.74
CA PRO A 65 -27.27 26.97 0.78
C PRO A 65 -26.24 27.69 -0.11
N TYR A 66 -25.11 28.11 0.46
CA TYR A 66 -24.05 28.81 -0.29
C TYR A 66 -23.35 27.88 -1.28
N TRP A 67 -23.01 26.66 -0.85
CA TRP A 67 -22.42 25.64 -1.73
C TRP A 67 -23.37 25.20 -2.84
N SER A 68 -24.66 25.10 -2.53
CA SER A 68 -25.69 24.75 -3.51
C SER A 68 -25.88 25.86 -4.55
N GLN A 69 -25.80 27.11 -4.14
CA GLN A 69 -25.81 28.26 -5.05
C GLN A 69 -24.65 28.21 -6.05
N ILE A 70 -23.42 28.00 -5.56
CA ILE A 70 -22.22 27.92 -6.41
C ILE A 70 -22.34 26.76 -7.40
N ARG A 71 -22.69 25.55 -6.92
CA ARG A 71 -22.86 24.37 -7.78
C ARG A 71 -23.93 24.59 -8.84
N ARG A 72 -25.05 25.24 -8.49
CA ARG A 72 -26.14 25.54 -9.42
C ARG A 72 -25.67 26.46 -10.55
N VAL A 73 -24.96 27.54 -10.23
CA VAL A 73 -24.46 28.48 -11.23
C VAL A 73 -23.42 27.83 -12.13
N ALA A 74 -22.44 27.12 -11.55
CA ALA A 74 -21.40 26.43 -12.30
C ALA A 74 -21.96 25.35 -13.23
N SER A 75 -22.90 24.52 -12.75
CA SER A 75 -23.54 23.48 -13.56
C SER A 75 -24.41 24.06 -14.67
N LYS A 76 -25.17 25.13 -14.38
CA LYS A 76 -25.97 25.82 -15.41
C LYS A 76 -25.08 26.34 -16.53
N LEU A 77 -23.99 27.02 -16.17
CA LEU A 77 -23.02 27.53 -17.13
C LEU A 77 -22.42 26.40 -17.97
N GLY A 78 -21.95 25.33 -17.34
CA GLY A 78 -21.41 24.17 -18.06
C GLY A 78 -22.38 23.59 -19.08
N HIS A 79 -23.66 23.44 -18.72
CA HIS A 79 -24.69 22.93 -19.63
C HIS A 79 -24.98 23.88 -20.79
N GLU A 80 -24.99 25.19 -20.57
CA GLU A 80 -25.22 26.18 -21.64
C GLU A 80 -24.10 26.15 -22.70
N TYR A 81 -22.89 25.78 -22.31
CA TYR A 81 -21.75 25.57 -23.22
C TYR A 81 -21.62 24.13 -23.74
N GLY A 82 -22.60 23.26 -23.47
CA GLY A 82 -22.62 21.88 -23.95
C GLY A 82 -21.72 20.89 -23.20
N PHE A 83 -21.14 21.29 -22.07
CA PHE A 83 -20.40 20.37 -21.21
C PHE A 83 -21.35 19.44 -20.46
N GLN A 84 -20.91 18.20 -20.26
CA GLN A 84 -21.61 17.20 -19.47
C GLN A 84 -20.83 16.88 -18.21
N ARG A 85 -21.56 16.60 -17.13
CA ARG A 85 -20.97 16.19 -15.87
C ARG A 85 -20.48 14.74 -15.96
N ILE A 86 -19.25 14.52 -15.50
CA ILE A 86 -18.69 13.20 -15.22
C ILE A 86 -18.32 13.14 -13.73
N ASP A 87 -18.54 11.99 -13.10
CA ASP A 87 -18.10 11.72 -11.73
C ASP A 87 -17.11 10.55 -11.79
N THR A 88 -15.86 10.82 -11.43
CA THR A 88 -14.79 9.82 -11.42
C THR A 88 -14.54 9.32 -9.99
N PRO A 89 -13.90 8.15 -9.82
CA PRO A 89 -13.49 7.66 -8.51
C PRO A 89 -12.60 8.65 -7.75
N VAL A 90 -12.69 8.60 -6.41
CA VAL A 90 -11.85 9.40 -5.50
C VAL A 90 -10.46 8.77 -5.33
N VAL A 91 -10.36 7.46 -5.55
CA VAL A 91 -9.14 6.67 -5.40
C VAL A 91 -8.81 6.03 -6.74
N GLU A 92 -7.56 6.18 -7.17
CA GLU A 92 -7.01 5.58 -8.40
C GLU A 92 -5.62 5.00 -8.15
N TYR A 93 -5.06 4.29 -9.13
CA TYR A 93 -3.67 3.84 -9.05
C TYR A 93 -2.69 5.00 -8.96
N ALA A 94 -1.74 4.94 -8.04
CA ALA A 94 -0.82 6.05 -7.79
C ALA A 94 0.04 6.41 -9.01
N ASN A 95 0.38 5.41 -9.84
CA ASN A 95 1.19 5.61 -11.05
C ASN A 95 0.49 6.48 -12.12
N LEU A 96 -0.84 6.56 -12.10
CA LEU A 96 -1.62 7.41 -13.01
C LEU A 96 -1.22 8.87 -12.80
N TYR A 97 -1.19 9.32 -11.55
CA TYR A 97 -0.83 10.68 -11.17
C TYR A 97 0.66 10.97 -11.31
N THR A 98 1.52 10.02 -10.93
CA THR A 98 2.97 10.18 -11.08
C THR A 98 3.37 10.43 -12.54
N ARG A 99 2.70 9.75 -13.48
CA ARG A 99 2.96 9.91 -14.92
C ARG A 99 2.40 11.22 -15.48
N SER A 100 1.21 11.64 -15.06
CA SER A 100 0.54 12.82 -15.63
C SER A 100 1.08 14.13 -15.07
N ILE A 101 1.31 14.20 -13.75
CA ILE A 101 1.77 15.41 -13.06
C ILE A 101 3.30 15.54 -13.16
N GLY A 102 4.00 14.41 -13.16
CA GLY A 102 5.46 14.32 -13.24
C GLY A 102 6.11 14.01 -11.90
N GLU A 103 7.13 13.16 -11.96
CA GLU A 103 8.00 12.83 -10.81
C GLU A 103 8.77 14.07 -10.34
N GLY A 104 8.94 14.22 -9.02
CA GLY A 104 9.68 15.33 -8.43
C GLY A 104 8.89 16.63 -8.27
N THR A 105 7.58 16.60 -8.52
CA THR A 105 6.68 17.73 -8.20
C THR A 105 6.28 17.68 -6.74
N ASP A 106 6.09 18.85 -6.11
CA ASP A 106 5.65 18.93 -4.71
C ASP A 106 4.31 18.20 -4.48
N ILE A 107 3.43 18.20 -5.49
CA ILE A 107 2.15 17.47 -5.46
C ILE A 107 2.40 15.98 -5.24
N VAL A 108 3.27 15.36 -6.05
CA VAL A 108 3.55 13.92 -5.99
C VAL A 108 4.34 13.55 -4.73
N ASP A 109 5.29 14.40 -4.33
CA ASP A 109 6.24 14.07 -3.28
C ASP A 109 5.73 14.39 -1.85
N LYS A 110 4.89 15.43 -1.70
CA LYS A 110 4.52 15.97 -0.37
C LYS A 110 3.02 16.01 -0.12
N GLU A 111 2.20 16.14 -1.15
CA GLU A 111 0.77 16.45 -0.99
C GLU A 111 -0.14 15.25 -1.33
N MET A 112 0.34 14.29 -2.12
CA MET A 112 -0.42 13.11 -2.53
C MET A 112 -0.54 12.09 -1.39
N TYR A 113 -1.77 11.78 -1.01
CA TYR A 113 -2.07 10.72 -0.03
C TYR A 113 -2.08 9.35 -0.72
N THR A 114 -1.02 8.57 -0.53
CA THR A 114 -0.89 7.20 -1.06
C THR A 114 -1.05 6.14 0.01
N PHE A 115 -1.65 5.00 -0.34
CA PHE A 115 -1.79 3.85 0.55
C PHE A 115 -1.78 2.54 -0.22
N THR A 116 -1.49 1.45 0.48
CA THR A 116 -1.49 0.11 -0.08
C THR A 116 -2.80 -0.59 0.26
N THR A 117 -3.50 -1.10 -0.75
CA THR A 117 -4.72 -1.88 -0.54
C THR A 117 -4.37 -3.22 0.12
N ARG A 118 -5.38 -3.92 0.64
CA ARG A 118 -5.19 -5.29 1.16
C ARG A 118 -4.68 -6.27 0.08
N GLY A 119 -4.90 -5.98 -1.20
CA GLY A 119 -4.42 -6.76 -2.33
C GLY A 119 -2.96 -6.49 -2.71
N GLY A 120 -2.32 -5.51 -2.07
CA GLY A 120 -0.93 -5.11 -2.39
C GLY A 120 -0.82 -4.01 -3.45
N ASP A 121 -1.94 -3.51 -3.98
CA ASP A 121 -1.93 -2.42 -4.96
C ASP A 121 -1.60 -1.09 -4.30
N LYS A 122 -0.79 -0.26 -4.99
CA LYS A 122 -0.50 1.10 -4.56
C LYS A 122 -1.49 2.07 -5.19
N VAL A 123 -2.33 2.67 -4.36
CA VAL A 123 -3.38 3.62 -4.78
C VAL A 123 -3.19 4.97 -4.09
N ALA A 124 -3.84 5.99 -4.62
CA ALA A 124 -3.79 7.35 -4.10
C ALA A 124 -5.18 8.00 -4.07
N LEU A 125 -5.42 8.86 -3.08
CA LEU A 125 -6.51 9.83 -3.19
C LEU A 125 -6.16 10.82 -4.29
N ARG A 126 -7.15 11.16 -5.11
CA ARG A 126 -6.98 12.08 -6.23
C ARG A 126 -6.48 13.46 -5.75
N PRO A 127 -5.28 13.91 -6.16
CA PRO A 127 -4.72 15.20 -5.71
C PRO A 127 -5.32 16.39 -6.48
N GLU A 128 -5.78 16.18 -7.72
CA GLU A 128 -6.36 17.21 -8.58
C GLU A 128 -7.42 16.65 -9.54
N PHE A 129 -8.25 17.51 -10.14
CA PHE A 129 -9.36 17.08 -11.00
C PHE A 129 -9.02 16.93 -12.49
N THR A 130 -7.79 17.25 -12.91
CA THR A 130 -7.37 17.22 -14.32
C THR A 130 -6.88 15.83 -14.75
N ALA A 131 -6.02 15.21 -13.95
CA ALA A 131 -5.46 13.90 -14.22
C ALA A 131 -6.44 12.77 -13.84
N GLY A 132 -6.70 11.86 -14.78
CA GLY A 132 -7.61 10.72 -14.67
C GLY A 132 -7.59 9.91 -15.96
#